data_AF-A0A1G8UXK7-F1
#
_entry.id   AF-A0A1G8UXK7-F1
#
_cell.length_a   1.000
_cell.length_b   1.000
_cell.length_c   1.000
_cell.angle_alpha   90.00
_cell.angle_beta   90.00
_cell.angle_gamma   90.00
#
_symmetry.space_group_name_H-M   'P 1'
#
loop_
_entity.id
_entity.type
_entity.pdbx_description
1 polymer ?
#
loop_
_entity_poly.entity_id
_entity_poly.type
_entity_poly.pdbx_seq_one_letter_code
_entity_poly.pdbx_strand_id
1 'polypeptide(L)'
;MKDLKKLNTIALLMPVSTLLFYPWMKDGIFIFALLLTMVTGFLQAIAGLSFWWRFPKNNYIRVYLLSVIIFFPLKYFTDQDWLWGIPLVLCLYLSILIYNSKNTDHENT
;
A
#
# COMPACT_ATOMS: atom_id res chain seq x y z
N MET A 1 7.88 -14.91 -2.70
CA MET A 1 7.75 -13.85 -3.73
C MET A 1 6.38 -13.84 -4.38
N LYS A 2 5.84 -14.98 -4.83
CA LYS A 2 4.50 -15.05 -5.45
C LYS A 2 3.38 -14.56 -4.50
N ASP A 3 3.41 -14.96 -3.23
CA ASP A 3 2.36 -14.60 -2.27
C ASP A 3 2.42 -13.12 -1.85
N LEU A 4 3.64 -12.61 -1.67
CA LEU A 4 3.90 -11.19 -1.44
C LEU A 4 3.41 -10.30 -2.59
N LYS A 5 3.60 -10.73 -3.84
CA LYS A 5 3.03 -10.06 -5.02
C LYS A 5 1.51 -10.07 -4.99
N LYS A 6 0.90 -11.22 -4.76
CA LYS A 6 -0.56 -11.34 -4.65
C LYS A 6 -1.13 -10.41 -3.59
N LEU A 7 -0.51 -10.38 -2.41
CA LEU A 7 -0.94 -9.54 -1.29
C LEU A 7 -0.83 -8.04 -1.62
N ASN A 8 0.27 -7.62 -2.24
CA ASN A 8 0.43 -6.25 -2.72
C ASN A 8 -0.56 -5.90 -3.86
N THR A 9 -0.82 -6.82 -4.78
CA THR A 9 -1.82 -6.63 -5.85
C THR A 9 -3.24 -6.49 -5.29
N ILE A 10 -3.60 -7.28 -4.27
CA ILE A 10 -4.88 -7.14 -3.56
C ILE A 10 -4.96 -5.77 -2.87
N ALA A 11 -3.90 -5.36 -2.18
CA ALA A 11 -3.81 -4.05 -1.54
C ALA A 11 -3.87 -2.89 -2.54
N LEU A 12 -3.40 -3.07 -3.78
CA LEU A 12 -3.53 -2.08 -4.86
C LEU A 12 -4.93 -2.06 -5.48
N LEU A 13 -5.57 -3.22 -5.63
CA LEU A 13 -6.90 -3.35 -6.22
C LEU A 13 -7.98 -2.66 -5.39
N MET A 14 -7.85 -2.64 -4.05
CA MET A 14 -8.82 -1.98 -3.16
C MET A 14 -8.97 -0.47 -3.39
N PRO A 15 -7.90 0.35 -3.33
CA PRO A 15 -8.03 1.78 -3.59
C PRO A 15 -8.41 2.07 -5.05
N VAL A 16 -7.94 1.26 -6.01
CA VAL A 16 -8.31 1.38 -7.42
C VAL A 16 -9.80 1.11 -7.63
N SER A 17 -10.34 0.04 -7.03
CA SER A 17 -11.77 -0.26 -7.12
C SER A 17 -12.60 0.83 -6.45
N THR A 18 -12.18 1.32 -5.28
CA THR A 18 -12.84 2.44 -4.61
C THR A 18 -12.96 3.65 -5.52
N LEU A 19 -11.88 4.02 -6.21
CA LEU A 19 -11.83 5.18 -7.10
C LEU A 19 -12.72 4.97 -8.34
N LEU A 20 -12.75 3.76 -8.90
CA LEU A 20 -13.58 3.41 -10.06
C LEU A 20 -15.08 3.37 -9.75
N PHE A 21 -15.45 2.88 -8.57
CA PHE A 21 -16.85 2.75 -8.17
C PHE A 21 -17.40 4.00 -7.48
N TYR A 22 -16.54 4.95 -7.07
CA TYR A 22 -16.92 6.21 -6.43
C TYR A 22 -18.04 6.98 -7.18
N PRO A 23 -18.03 7.14 -8.52
CA PRO A 23 -19.09 7.87 -9.23
C PRO A 23 -20.46 7.18 -9.22
N TRP A 24 -20.50 5.86 -9.00
CA TRP A 24 -21.71 5.03 -9.01
C TRP A 24 -22.30 4.84 -7.61
N MET A 25 -21.69 5.45 -6.61
CA MET A 25 -21.89 5.18 -5.19
C MET A 25 -22.55 6.41 -4.52
N LYS A 26 -23.86 6.34 -4.22
CA LYS A 26 -24.64 7.42 -3.54
C LYS A 26 -24.64 7.30 -2.01
N ASP A 27 -24.85 8.43 -1.33
CA ASP A 27 -25.17 8.66 0.11
C ASP A 27 -25.09 7.43 1.03
N GLY A 28 -23.89 7.18 1.55
CA GLY A 28 -23.57 6.05 2.44
C GLY A 28 -22.11 5.55 2.31
N ILE A 29 -21.42 5.94 1.25
CA ILE A 29 -20.08 5.43 0.91
C ILE A 29 -18.94 6.03 1.71
N PHE A 30 -19.09 7.19 2.34
CA PHE A 30 -17.99 7.79 3.09
C PHE A 30 -17.46 6.83 4.17
N ILE A 31 -18.35 6.14 4.88
CA ILE A 31 -18.00 5.13 5.89
C ILE A 31 -17.37 3.89 5.23
N PHE A 32 -17.89 3.46 4.07
CA PHE A 32 -17.35 2.31 3.34
C PHE A 32 -15.95 2.59 2.76
N ALA A 33 -15.72 3.77 2.20
CA ALA A 33 -14.44 4.23 1.69
C ALA A 33 -13.41 4.44 2.81
N LEU A 34 -13.85 4.97 3.96
CA LEU A 34 -13.04 5.01 5.18
C LEU A 34 -12.60 3.61 5.60
N LEU A 35 -13.53 2.67 5.68
CA LEU A 35 -13.24 1.28 6.05
C LEU A 35 -12.29 0.62 5.05
N LEU A 36 -12.53 0.77 3.74
CA LEU A 36 -11.65 0.22 2.70
C LEU A 36 -10.25 0.83 2.76
N THR A 37 -10.14 2.12 3.07
CA THR A 37 -8.85 2.80 3.24
C THR A 37 -8.10 2.25 4.45
N MET A 38 -8.78 2.03 5.58
CA MET A 38 -8.19 1.40 6.76
C MET A 38 -7.72 -0.03 6.48
N VAL A 39 -8.55 -0.84 5.81
CA VAL A 39 -8.21 -2.21 5.41
C VAL A 39 -7.02 -2.21 4.45
N THR A 40 -7.00 -1.31 3.47
CA THR A 40 -5.88 -1.15 2.53
C THR A 40 -4.59 -0.81 3.26
N GLY A 41 -4.61 0.20 4.13
CA GLY A 41 -3.44 0.59 4.91
C GLY A 41 -2.93 -0.54 5.82
N PHE A 42 -3.83 -1.32 6.41
CA PHE A 42 -3.47 -2.48 7.22
C PHE A 42 -2.81 -3.58 6.37
N LEU A 43 -3.37 -3.90 5.20
CA LEU A 43 -2.76 -4.83 4.26
C LEU A 43 -1.39 -4.34 3.78
N GLN A 44 -1.23 -3.04 3.54
CA GLN A 44 0.05 -2.42 3.19
C GLN A 44 1.09 -2.55 4.30
N ALA A 45 0.68 -2.41 5.56
CA ALA A 45 1.55 -2.60 6.72
C ALA A 45 2.01 -4.06 6.82
N ILE A 46 1.09 -5.03 6.69
CA ILE A 46 1.42 -6.46 6.66
C ILE A 46 2.36 -6.78 5.48
N ALA A 47 2.07 -6.24 4.29
CA ALA A 47 2.90 -6.40 3.10
C ALA A 47 4.32 -5.88 3.35
N GLY A 48 4.44 -4.67 3.88
CA GLY A 48 5.70 -4.02 4.20
C GLY A 48 6.51 -4.81 5.22
N LEU A 49 5.86 -5.25 6.30
CA LEU A 49 6.50 -6.02 7.35
C LEU A 49 7.01 -7.37 6.83
N SER A 50 6.20 -8.05 6.02
CA SER A 50 6.57 -9.31 5.37
C SER A 50 7.75 -9.13 4.40
N PHE A 51 7.79 -8.01 3.67
CA PHE A 51 8.92 -7.66 2.81
C PHE A 51 10.18 -7.33 3.61
N TRP A 52 10.03 -6.59 4.71
CA TRP A 52 11.15 -6.22 5.56
C TRP A 52 11.79 -7.43 6.22
N TRP A 53 10.99 -8.41 6.68
CA TRP A 53 11.55 -9.65 7.22
C TRP A 53 12.35 -10.41 6.16
N ARG A 54 11.87 -10.45 4.92
CA ARG A 54 12.56 -11.19 3.85
C ARG A 54 13.81 -10.47 3.34
N PHE A 55 13.82 -9.14 3.36
CA PHE A 55 14.92 -8.31 2.86
C PHE A 55 15.26 -7.19 3.85
N PRO A 56 15.74 -7.52 5.06
CA PRO A 56 15.89 -6.56 6.16
C PRO A 56 16.98 -5.53 5.91
N LYS A 57 17.96 -5.85 5.05
CA LYS A 57 19.06 -4.95 4.65
C LYS A 57 18.64 -3.94 3.57
N ASN A 58 17.46 -4.08 2.98
CA ASN A 58 17.02 -3.19 1.91
C ASN A 58 16.42 -1.90 2.49
N ASN A 59 17.17 -0.80 2.35
CA ASN A 59 16.75 0.52 2.84
C ASN A 59 15.46 1.02 2.20
N TYR A 60 15.16 0.66 0.95
CA TYR A 60 13.93 1.07 0.27
C TYR A 60 12.67 0.46 0.92
N ILE A 61 12.77 -0.77 1.40
CA ILE A 61 11.68 -1.45 2.12
C ILE A 61 11.48 -0.82 3.50
N ARG A 62 12.59 -0.44 4.16
CA ARG A 62 12.54 0.25 5.46
C ARG A 62 11.88 1.63 5.34
N VAL A 63 12.23 2.40 4.30
CA VAL A 63 11.58 3.68 4.00
C VAL A 63 10.09 3.47 3.71
N TYR A 64 9.71 2.48 2.90
CA TYR A 64 8.31 2.14 2.66
C TYR A 64 7.55 1.88 3.96
N LEU A 65 8.08 1.00 4.82
CA LEU A 65 7.43 0.64 6.08
C LEU A 65 7.28 1.86 7.00
N LEU A 66 8.31 2.70 7.09
CA LEU A 66 8.25 3.95 7.84
C LEU A 66 7.19 4.91 7.27
N SER A 67 7.10 5.04 5.95
CA SER A 67 6.06 5.86 5.30
C SER A 67 4.65 5.34 5.61
N VAL A 68 4.42 4.02 5.60
CA VAL A 68 3.14 3.42 6.00
C VAL A 68 2.81 3.76 7.46
N ILE A 69 3.78 3.61 8.37
CA ILE A 69 3.58 3.87 9.80
C ILE A 69 3.32 5.36 10.05
N ILE A 70 4.04 6.27 9.37
CA ILE A 70 3.87 7.72 9.50
C ILE A 70 2.54 8.19 8.91
N PHE A 71 2.04 7.53 7.87
CA PHE A 71 0.79 7.91 7.22
C PHE A 71 -0.40 7.89 8.19
N PHE A 72 -0.51 6.89 9.08
CA PHE A 72 -1.66 6.78 9.99
C PHE A 72 -1.74 7.95 11.01
N PRO A 73 -0.68 8.29 11.76
CA PRO A 73 -0.66 9.50 12.59
C PRO A 73 -0.84 10.77 11.76
N LEU A 74 -0.18 10.87 10.60
CA LEU A 74 -0.28 12.06 9.76
C LEU A 74 -1.73 12.32 9.33
N LYS A 75 -2.45 11.29 8.91
CA LYS A 75 -3.87 11.38 8.56
C LYS A 75 -4.76 11.69 9.77
N TYR A 76 -4.37 11.28 10.97
CA TYR A 76 -5.11 11.62 12.19
C TYR A 76 -4.98 13.09 12.58
N PHE A 77 -3.80 13.70 12.38
CA PHE A 77 -3.56 15.11 12.73
C PHE A 77 -3.96 16.10 11.64
N THR A 78 -4.34 15.65 10.44
CA THR A 78 -4.68 16.56 9.36
C THR A 78 -5.78 16.04 8.44
N ASP A 79 -6.74 16.93 8.15
CA ASP A 79 -7.91 16.65 7.33
C ASP A 79 -7.66 16.89 5.83
N GLN A 80 -6.40 17.09 5.43
CA GLN A 80 -6.03 17.36 4.05
C GLN A 80 -6.49 16.24 3.10
N ASP A 81 -7.31 16.61 2.11
CA ASP A 81 -7.94 15.64 1.20
C ASP A 81 -6.93 14.95 0.27
N TRP A 82 -5.80 15.59 -0.05
CA TRP A 82 -4.77 14.98 -0.89
C TRP A 82 -4.11 13.76 -0.23
N LEU A 83 -4.19 13.62 1.11
CA LEU A 83 -3.67 12.45 1.82
C LEU A 83 -4.39 11.15 1.46
N TRP A 84 -5.63 11.23 0.97
CA TRP A 84 -6.37 10.06 0.51
C TRP A 84 -5.67 9.35 -0.67
N GLY A 85 -4.80 10.05 -1.41
CA GLY A 85 -4.00 9.48 -2.50
C GLY A 85 -2.72 8.78 -2.03
N ILE A 86 -2.23 9.02 -0.82
CA ILE A 86 -0.96 8.45 -0.33
C ILE A 86 -0.98 6.91 -0.30
N PRO A 87 -2.02 6.24 0.22
CA PRO A 87 -2.08 4.77 0.19
C PRO A 87 -1.90 4.21 -1.22
N LEU A 88 -2.51 4.83 -2.23
CA LEU A 88 -2.35 4.39 -3.62
C LEU A 88 -0.88 4.51 -4.09
N VAL A 89 -0.24 5.66 -3.81
CA VAL A 89 1.17 5.90 -4.15
C VAL A 89 2.09 4.90 -3.45
N LEU A 90 1.84 4.59 -2.18
CA LEU A 90 2.61 3.60 -1.43
C LEU A 90 2.47 2.19 -2.04
N CYS A 91 1.28 1.79 -2.47
CA CYS A 91 1.05 0.51 -3.13
C CYS A 91 1.80 0.42 -4.48
N LEU A 92 1.83 1.52 -5.24
CA LEU A 92 2.62 1.59 -6.48
C LEU A 92 4.12 1.51 -6.19
N TYR A 93 4.60 2.25 -5.18
CA TYR A 93 6.00 2.21 -4.77
C TYR A 93 6.43 0.79 -4.37
N LEU A 94 5.61 0.10 -3.55
CA LEU A 94 5.88 -1.28 -3.18
C LEU A 94 5.88 -2.16 -4.44
N SER A 95 4.91 -2.03 -5.35
CA SER A 95 4.89 -2.79 -6.61
C SER A 95 6.20 -2.66 -7.41
N ILE A 96 6.73 -1.44 -7.56
CA ILE A 96 8.01 -1.18 -8.23
C ILE A 96 9.17 -1.86 -7.49
N LEU A 97 9.19 -1.76 -6.16
CA LEU A 97 10.23 -2.37 -5.33
C LEU A 97 10.23 -3.91 -5.44
N ILE A 98 9.05 -4.51 -5.50
CA ILE A 98 8.91 -5.96 -5.72
C ILE A 98 9.38 -6.36 -7.12
N TYR A 99 9.09 -5.53 -8.13
CA TYR A 99 9.53 -5.78 -9.50
C TYR A 99 11.07 -5.73 -9.60
N ASN A 100 11.69 -4.69 -9.05
CA ASN A 100 13.13 -4.51 -9.05
C ASN A 100 13.85 -5.61 -8.25
N SER A 101 13.32 -5.98 -7.08
CA SER A 101 13.87 -7.08 -6.28
C SER A 101 13.86 -8.42 -7.02
N LYS A 102 12.88 -8.68 -7.89
CA LYS A 102 12.84 -9.90 -8.72
C LYS A 102 13.92 -9.90 -9.80
N ASN A 103 14.25 -8.74 -10.37
CA ASN A 103 15.28 -8.64 -11.39
C ASN A 103 16.67 -8.96 -10.81
N THR A 104 16.95 -8.49 -9.59
CA THR A 104 18.21 -8.79 -8.89
C THR A 104 18.36 -10.27 -8.53
N ASP A 105 17.26 -11.00 -8.27
CA ASP A 105 17.31 -12.44 -8.02
C ASP A 105 17.57 -13.28 -9.29
N HIS A 106 17.27 -12.76 -10.49
CA HIS A 106 17.51 -13.45 -11.76
C HIS A 106 18.90 -13.19 -12.37
N GLU A 107 19.58 -12.11 -11.96
CA GLU A 107 20.92 -11.76 -12.47
C GLU A 107 22.04 -12.50 -11.72
N ASN A 108 21.72 -13.16 -10.60
CA ASN A 108 22.66 -13.91 -9.76
C ASN A 108 22.50 -15.45 -9.86
N THR A 109 21.82 -15.95 -10.90
CA THR A 109 21.67 -17.38 -11.23
C THR A 109 22.10 -17.65 -12.66
#